data_AF-A0A9D7HMM9-F1
#
_entry.id   AF-A0A9D7HMM9-F1
#
_cell.length_a   1.000
_cell.length_b   1.000
_cell.length_c   1.000
_cell.angle_alpha   90.00
_cell.angle_beta   90.00
_cell.angle_gamma   90.00
#
_symmetry.space_group_name_H-M   'P 1'
#
loop_
_entity.id
_entity.type
_entity.pdbx_description
1 polymer ?
#
loop_
_entity_poly.entity_id
_entity_poly.type
_entity_poly.pdbx_seq_one_letter_code
_entity_poly.pdbx_strand_id
1 'polypeptide(L)'
;MTELYAILMSWAVMLSGLPPPERMPEVVPVSHGYLVETACSGRECKVMGWFPPGNTIYLDQRLNPQDNLLASSIVVHEMVHYLQHQSVAKDLPFDCLSTVALERQAYGVQREYLLRYGVYQPVGVSMHNVGCQEAAVPGLAAKETLIGDSASDRHRAQD
;
A
#
# COMPACT_ATOMS: atom_id res chain seq x y z
N MET A 1 -21.67 10.18 13.28
CA MET A 1 -20.46 9.40 12.91
C MET A 1 -20.77 8.25 11.95
N THR A 2 -21.68 7.33 12.27
CA THR A 2 -21.99 6.17 11.40
C THR A 2 -22.48 6.57 9.99
N GLU A 3 -23.38 7.55 9.89
CA GLU A 3 -23.87 8.04 8.59
C GLU A 3 -22.77 8.69 7.75
N LEU A 4 -21.91 9.50 8.37
CA LEU A 4 -20.74 10.09 7.72
C LEU A 4 -19.84 9.01 7.14
N TYR A 5 -19.50 7.98 7.92
CA TYR A 5 -18.65 6.89 7.43
C TYR A 5 -19.30 6.05 6.34
N ALA A 6 -20.62 5.89 6.33
CA ALA A 6 -21.33 5.28 5.21
C ALA A 6 -21.21 6.14 3.93
N ILE A 7 -21.31 7.46 4.05
CA ILE A 7 -21.09 8.40 2.92
C ILE A 7 -19.64 8.34 2.44
N LEU A 8 -18.65 8.35 3.34
CA LEU A 8 -17.24 8.26 2.95
C LEU A 8 -16.91 6.91 2.30
N MET A 9 -17.56 5.82 2.75
CA MET A 9 -17.44 4.52 2.10
C MET A 9 -18.05 4.53 0.70
N SER A 10 -19.19 5.20 0.49
CA SER A 10 -19.77 5.30 -0.86
C SER A 10 -18.86 6.08 -1.82
N TRP A 11 -18.16 7.11 -1.33
CA TRP A 11 -17.09 7.76 -2.08
C TRP A 11 -15.94 6.80 -2.41
N ALA A 12 -15.44 6.04 -1.44
CA ALA A 12 -14.36 5.07 -1.64
C ALA A 12 -14.73 4.02 -2.70
N VAL A 13 -15.94 3.45 -2.63
CA VAL A 13 -16.47 2.49 -3.62
C VAL A 13 -16.57 3.12 -5.01
N MET A 14 -17.23 4.27 -5.11
CA MET A 14 -17.50 4.92 -6.40
C MET A 14 -16.22 5.37 -7.11
N LEU A 15 -15.25 5.91 -6.37
CA LEU A 15 -14.01 6.43 -6.95
C LEU A 15 -12.95 5.34 -7.19
N SER A 16 -12.93 4.27 -6.40
CA SER A 16 -11.99 3.16 -6.61
C SER A 16 -12.45 2.15 -7.65
N GLY A 17 -13.77 2.02 -7.86
CA GLY A 17 -14.37 0.97 -8.67
C GLY A 17 -14.39 -0.41 -7.99
N LEU A 18 -13.98 -0.51 -6.72
CA LEU A 18 -14.00 -1.75 -5.94
C LEU A 18 -15.43 -2.07 -5.48
N PRO A 19 -15.79 -3.35 -5.30
CA PRO A 19 -17.12 -3.72 -4.84
C PRO A 19 -17.38 -3.19 -3.43
N PRO A 20 -18.63 -2.81 -3.09
CA PRO A 20 -18.97 -2.41 -1.73
C PRO A 20 -18.71 -3.56 -0.76
N PRO A 21 -18.35 -3.27 0.51
CA PRO A 21 -18.02 -4.32 1.44
C PRO A 21 -19.31 -4.94 2.01
N GLU A 22 -19.26 -6.23 2.33
CA GLU A 22 -20.38 -6.92 2.99
C GLU A 22 -20.66 -6.37 4.39
N ARG A 23 -19.61 -5.89 5.07
CA ARG A 23 -19.66 -5.30 6.40
C ARG A 23 -18.86 -4.00 6.41
N MET A 24 -19.31 -3.04 7.21
CA MET A 24 -18.55 -1.82 7.41
C MET A 24 -17.34 -2.07 8.32
N PRO A 25 -16.20 -1.40 8.09
CA PRO A 25 -15.11 -1.39 9.05
C PRO A 25 -15.51 -0.58 10.29
N GLU A 26 -14.96 -0.95 11.43
CA GLU A 26 -14.98 -0.11 12.62
C GLU A 26 -13.91 0.99 12.48
N VAL A 27 -14.25 2.24 12.77
CA VAL A 27 -13.28 3.34 12.78
C VAL A 27 -13.01 3.74 14.22
N VAL A 28 -11.79 3.49 14.69
CA VAL A 28 -11.39 3.68 16.09
C VAL A 28 -10.40 4.85 16.19
N PRO A 29 -10.74 5.92 16.93
CA PRO A 29 -9.78 6.99 17.21
C PRO A 29 -8.70 6.49 18.17
N VAL A 30 -7.43 6.75 17.85
CA VAL A 30 -6.25 6.35 18.64
C VAL A 30 -5.25 7.50 18.75
N SER A 31 -4.30 7.39 19.69
CA SER A 31 -3.21 8.36 19.78
C SER A 31 -2.26 8.27 18.59
N HIS A 32 -1.59 9.36 18.25
CA HIS A 32 -0.55 9.35 17.23
C HIS A 32 0.57 8.34 17.56
N GLY A 33 0.96 8.26 18.83
CA GLY A 33 1.98 7.30 19.29
C GLY A 33 1.59 5.83 19.05
N TYR A 34 0.29 5.50 19.16
CA TYR A 34 -0.20 4.17 18.78
C TYR A 34 0.05 3.89 17.29
N LEU A 35 -0.29 4.85 16.42
CA LEU A 35 -0.07 4.69 14.98
C LEU A 35 1.42 4.58 14.63
N VAL A 36 2.28 5.39 15.25
CA VAL A 36 3.74 5.31 15.08
C VAL A 36 4.26 3.93 15.46
N GLU A 37 3.79 3.39 16.59
CA GLU A 37 4.18 2.05 17.04
C GLU A 37 3.72 0.98 16.04
N THR A 38 2.43 0.99 15.65
CA THR A 38 1.84 -0.11 14.88
C THR A 38 2.09 -0.04 13.37
N ALA A 39 2.12 1.16 12.78
CA ALA A 39 2.26 1.34 11.33
C ALA A 39 3.71 1.62 10.91
N CYS A 40 4.52 2.20 11.81
CA CYS A 40 5.88 2.64 11.51
C CYS A 40 6.95 1.94 12.37
N SER A 41 6.58 0.89 13.10
CA SER A 41 7.49 0.10 13.95
C SER A 41 8.26 0.98 14.95
N GLY A 42 7.56 1.93 15.58
CA GLY A 42 8.11 2.84 16.59
C GLY A 42 8.97 3.97 16.02
N ARG A 43 9.18 4.04 14.70
CA ARG A 43 9.90 5.13 14.05
C ARG A 43 8.93 6.28 13.75
N GLU A 44 9.22 7.45 14.32
CA GLU A 44 8.44 8.67 14.09
C GLU A 44 8.13 8.88 12.61
N CYS A 45 6.84 9.06 12.30
CA CYS A 45 6.31 9.14 10.94
C CYS A 45 5.02 9.98 10.91
N LYS A 46 4.65 10.48 9.74
CA LYS A 46 3.48 11.37 9.56
C LYS A 46 2.17 10.63 9.35
N VAL A 47 2.07 9.40 9.85
CA VAL A 47 0.86 8.57 9.71
C VAL A 47 -0.30 9.20 10.46
N MET A 48 -1.48 9.22 9.83
CA MET A 48 -2.70 9.80 10.41
C MET A 48 -3.89 8.83 10.37
N GLY A 49 -3.78 7.77 9.59
CA GLY A 49 -4.71 6.65 9.50
C GLY A 49 -3.93 5.36 9.27
N TRP A 50 -4.48 4.24 9.71
CA TRP A 50 -3.89 2.93 9.49
C TRP A 50 -4.96 1.84 9.46
N PHE A 51 -5.03 1.11 8.35
CA PHE A 51 -5.77 -0.14 8.26
C PHE A 51 -4.81 -1.35 8.26
N PRO A 52 -4.62 -2.04 9.39
CA PRO A 52 -4.07 -3.38 9.36
C PRO A 52 -5.14 -4.34 8.81
N PRO A 53 -4.79 -5.28 7.92
CA PRO A 53 -5.73 -6.27 7.39
C PRO A 53 -6.61 -6.89 8.48
N GLY A 54 -7.94 -6.78 8.31
CA GLY A 54 -8.93 -7.07 9.35
C GLY A 54 -10.22 -6.28 9.14
N ASN A 55 -10.83 -5.79 10.22
CA ASN A 55 -12.08 -5.02 10.18
C ASN A 55 -12.02 -3.65 10.88
N THR A 56 -10.83 -3.18 11.24
CA THR A 56 -10.67 -1.95 12.03
C THR A 56 -9.74 -0.99 11.32
N ILE A 57 -10.22 0.23 11.12
CA ILE A 57 -9.42 1.39 10.68
C ILE A 57 -9.09 2.19 11.93
N TYR A 58 -7.80 2.40 12.18
CA TYR A 58 -7.32 3.26 13.23
C TYR A 58 -7.10 4.67 12.67
N LEU A 59 -7.65 5.68 13.34
CA LEU A 59 -7.56 7.07 12.93
C LEU A 59 -6.91 7.90 14.04
N ASP A 60 -6.01 8.81 13.69
CA ASP A 60 -5.45 9.73 14.66
C ASP A 60 -6.58 10.56 15.30
N GLN A 61 -6.71 10.49 16.62
CA GLN A 61 -7.80 11.13 17.38
C GLN A 61 -7.83 12.65 17.25
N ARG A 62 -6.75 13.27 16.75
CA ARG A 62 -6.70 14.72 16.45
C ARG A 62 -7.46 15.09 15.18
N LEU A 63 -7.81 14.11 14.34
CA LEU A 63 -8.59 14.33 13.13
C LEU A 63 -10.08 14.46 13.44
N ASN A 64 -10.74 15.39 12.75
CA ASN A 64 -12.19 15.52 12.74
C ASN A 64 -12.71 15.40 11.29
N PRO A 65 -13.07 14.19 10.82
CA PRO A 65 -13.58 13.97 9.47
C PRO A 65 -14.90 14.69 9.15
N GLN A 66 -15.64 15.15 10.16
CA GLN A 66 -16.92 15.83 9.94
C GLN A 66 -16.71 17.27 9.46
N ASP A 67 -15.69 17.96 9.99
CA ASP A 67 -15.48 19.38 9.75
C ASP A 67 -14.16 19.70 9.01
N ASN A 68 -13.35 18.68 8.70
CA ASN A 68 -12.07 18.84 8.01
C ASN A 68 -12.00 17.92 6.78
N LEU A 69 -11.96 18.53 5.59
CA LEU A 69 -11.93 17.83 4.31
C LEU A 69 -10.66 16.97 4.12
N LEU A 70 -9.51 17.41 4.65
CA LEU A 70 -8.30 16.58 4.61
C LEU A 70 -8.46 15.35 5.52
N ALA A 71 -9.05 15.51 6.70
CA ALA A 71 -9.34 14.41 7.62
C ALA A 71 -10.33 13.41 7.00
N SER A 72 -11.41 13.87 6.35
CA SER A 72 -12.33 12.98 5.65
C SER A 72 -11.65 12.25 4.48
N SER A 73 -10.74 12.92 3.75
CA SER A 73 -9.98 12.28 2.67
C SER A 73 -9.07 11.17 3.18
N ILE A 74 -8.49 11.31 4.38
CA ILE A 74 -7.68 10.26 5.02
C ILE A 74 -8.56 9.05 5.35
N VAL A 75 -9.79 9.25 5.83
CA VAL A 75 -10.73 8.13 6.06
C VAL A 75 -11.07 7.43 4.75
N VAL A 76 -11.31 8.18 3.66
CA VAL A 76 -11.56 7.60 2.33
C VAL A 76 -10.36 6.77 1.86
N HIS A 77 -9.13 7.23 2.09
CA HIS A 77 -7.91 6.48 1.79
C HIS A 77 -7.87 5.13 2.51
N GLU A 78 -8.05 5.11 3.83
CA GLU A 78 -8.05 3.86 4.61
C GLU A 78 -9.21 2.93 4.21
N MET A 79 -10.36 3.48 3.82
CA MET A 79 -11.48 2.68 3.31
C MET A 79 -11.14 2.01 1.97
N VAL A 80 -10.32 2.63 1.11
CA VAL A 80 -9.84 1.96 -0.10
C VAL A 80 -8.97 0.75 0.27
N HIS A 81 -8.09 0.87 1.26
CA HIS A 81 -7.33 -0.29 1.74
C HIS A 81 -8.23 -1.40 2.30
N TYR A 82 -9.28 -1.03 3.03
CA TYR A 82 -10.29 -1.99 3.47
C TYR A 82 -10.95 -2.71 2.28
N LEU A 83 -11.40 -1.98 1.25
CA LEU A 83 -12.01 -2.55 0.06
C LEU A 83 -11.05 -3.44 -0.73
N GLN A 84 -9.78 -3.01 -0.87
CA GLN A 84 -8.72 -3.81 -1.50
C GLN A 84 -8.54 -5.13 -0.77
N HIS A 85 -8.54 -5.11 0.57
CA HIS A 85 -8.43 -6.32 1.39
C HIS A 85 -9.62 -7.28 1.19
N GLN A 86 -10.84 -6.76 1.05
CA GLN A 86 -12.04 -7.58 0.83
C GLN A 86 -12.09 -8.20 -0.58
N SER A 87 -11.57 -7.52 -1.59
CA SER A 87 -11.80 -7.83 -3.01
C SER A 87 -10.61 -8.45 -3.76
N VAL A 88 -9.42 -7.85 -3.65
CA VAL A 88 -8.27 -8.17 -4.52
C VAL A 88 -7.10 -8.77 -3.77
N ALA A 89 -6.91 -8.40 -2.50
CA ALA A 89 -5.75 -8.84 -1.72
C ALA A 89 -5.77 -10.33 -1.32
N LYS A 90 -6.89 -11.04 -1.49
CA LYS A 90 -6.94 -12.49 -1.25
C LYS A 90 -6.12 -13.28 -2.27
N ASP A 91 -5.98 -12.73 -3.49
CA ASP A 91 -5.37 -13.42 -4.63
C ASP A 91 -4.05 -12.78 -5.08
N LEU A 92 -3.71 -11.58 -4.58
CA LEU A 92 -2.46 -10.89 -4.90
C LEU A 92 -1.31 -11.34 -3.99
N PRO A 93 -0.10 -11.61 -4.53
CA PRO A 93 1.09 -11.76 -3.72
C PRO A 93 1.34 -10.47 -2.92
N PHE A 94 1.63 -10.58 -1.63
CA PHE A 94 2.13 -9.48 -0.81
C PHE A 94 3.60 -9.16 -1.15
N ASP A 95 3.85 -8.85 -2.42
CA ASP A 95 5.14 -8.36 -2.90
C ASP A 95 5.16 -6.83 -2.95
N CYS A 96 6.36 -6.29 -3.11
CA CYS A 96 6.57 -4.85 -3.13
C CYS A 96 5.76 -4.18 -4.26
N LEU A 97 5.75 -4.77 -5.47
CA LEU A 97 5.11 -4.15 -6.63
C LEU A 97 3.60 -4.03 -6.44
N SER A 98 2.98 -5.10 -5.94
CA SER A 98 1.56 -5.16 -5.62
C SER A 98 1.22 -4.16 -4.51
N THR A 99 2.04 -4.09 -3.46
CA THR A 99 1.86 -3.12 -2.37
C THR A 99 1.92 -1.67 -2.87
N VAL A 100 2.90 -1.34 -3.71
CA VAL A 100 3.03 0.01 -4.31
C VAL A 100 1.85 0.33 -5.22
N ALA A 101 1.34 -0.65 -5.98
CA ALA A 101 0.17 -0.45 -6.83
C ALA A 101 -1.10 -0.16 -6.01
N LEU A 102 -1.33 -0.90 -4.93
CA LEU A 102 -2.45 -0.70 -4.01
C LEU A 102 -2.39 0.69 -3.35
N GLU A 103 -1.22 1.09 -2.88
CA GLU A 103 -1.00 2.42 -2.29
C GLU A 103 -1.24 3.56 -3.30
N ARG A 104 -0.77 3.39 -4.54
CA ARG A 104 -1.01 4.37 -5.62
C ARG A 104 -2.49 4.51 -5.93
N GLN A 105 -3.27 3.42 -5.90
CA GLN A 105 -4.71 3.48 -6.07
C GLN A 105 -5.38 4.25 -4.91
N ALA A 106 -5.00 3.96 -3.66
CA ALA A 106 -5.56 4.64 -2.48
C ALA A 106 -5.32 6.16 -2.52
N TYR A 107 -4.08 6.59 -2.79
CA TYR A 107 -3.80 8.02 -3.00
C TYR A 107 -4.47 8.62 -4.23
N GLY A 108 -4.63 7.84 -5.31
CA GLY A 108 -5.38 8.25 -6.49
C GLY A 108 -6.83 8.62 -6.15
N VAL A 109 -7.49 7.76 -5.38
CA VAL A 109 -8.87 7.99 -4.90
C VAL A 109 -8.94 9.15 -3.91
N GLN A 110 -8.01 9.23 -2.95
CA GLN A 110 -7.95 10.34 -2.00
C GLN A 110 -7.83 11.70 -2.72
N ARG A 111 -6.97 11.78 -3.74
CA ARG A 111 -6.80 12.99 -4.55
C ARG A 111 -8.07 13.32 -5.32
N GLU A 112 -8.70 12.34 -5.96
CA GLU A 112 -9.93 12.56 -6.71
C GLU A 112 -11.08 13.04 -5.79
N TYR A 113 -11.21 12.46 -4.59
CA TYR A 113 -12.16 12.94 -3.58
C TYR A 113 -11.95 14.43 -3.28
N LEU A 114 -10.72 14.86 -3.01
CA LEU A 114 -10.40 16.27 -2.73
C LEU A 114 -10.73 17.18 -3.93
N LEU A 115 -10.42 16.73 -5.15
CA LEU A 115 -10.72 17.46 -6.39
C LEU A 115 -12.22 17.62 -6.63
N ARG A 116 -13.04 16.61 -6.28
CA ARG A 116 -14.52 16.69 -6.38
C ARG A 116 -15.13 17.72 -5.44
N TYR A 117 -14.44 18.05 -4.34
CA TYR A 117 -14.78 19.16 -3.44
C TYR A 117 -14.15 20.50 -3.88
N GLY A 118 -13.51 20.55 -5.05
CA GLY A 118 -12.92 21.77 -5.60
C GLY A 118 -11.60 22.18 -4.93
N VAL A 119 -10.95 21.27 -4.18
CA VAL A 119 -9.73 21.55 -3.44
C VAL A 119 -8.55 20.77 -4.03
N TYR A 120 -7.46 21.47 -4.33
CA TYR A 120 -6.19 20.84 -4.64
C TYR A 120 -5.31 20.74 -3.39
N GLN A 121 -4.94 19.51 -3.01
CA GLN A 121 -3.93 19.23 -1.99
C GLN A 121 -2.99 18.13 -2.53
N PRO A 122 -1.67 18.29 -2.41
CA PRO A 122 -0.69 17.35 -2.97
C PRO A 122 -0.51 16.11 -2.06
N VAL A 123 -1.59 15.36 -1.82
CA VAL A 123 -1.54 14.08 -1.11
C VAL A 123 -0.83 13.02 -1.97
N GLY A 124 -0.12 12.09 -1.31
CA GLY A 124 0.58 11.00 -1.99
C GLY A 124 1.82 11.41 -2.81
N VAL A 125 2.34 12.63 -2.66
CA VAL A 125 3.55 13.07 -3.39
C VAL A 125 4.77 12.19 -3.11
N SER A 126 4.85 11.58 -1.93
CA SER A 126 5.90 10.60 -1.59
C SER A 126 5.93 9.43 -2.56
N MET A 127 4.79 9.04 -3.14
CA MET A 127 4.67 7.89 -4.04
C MET A 127 5.43 8.05 -5.37
N HIS A 128 5.88 9.26 -5.72
CA HIS A 128 6.74 9.47 -6.89
C HIS A 128 8.13 8.85 -6.72
N ASN A 129 8.60 8.74 -5.47
CA ASN A 129 9.92 8.20 -5.14
C ASN A 129 9.85 6.77 -4.60
N VAL A 130 8.64 6.26 -4.38
CA VAL A 130 8.43 4.87 -3.95
C VAL A 130 8.53 3.97 -5.17
N GLY A 131 9.47 3.03 -5.10
CA GLY A 131 9.68 1.99 -6.10
C GLY A 131 10.25 0.75 -5.45
N CYS A 132 10.15 -0.36 -6.16
CA CYS A 132 10.77 -1.61 -5.74
C CYS A 132 12.17 -1.68 -6.34
N GLN A 133 13.17 -1.93 -5.52
CA GLN A 133 14.43 -2.45 -6.06
C GLN A 133 14.12 -3.84 -6.58
N GLU A 134 14.37 -4.08 -7.87
CA GLU A 134 14.51 -5.44 -8.35
C GLU A 134 15.56 -6.09 -7.44
N ALA A 135 15.19 -7.19 -6.79
CA ALA A 135 16.19 -8.05 -6.21
C ALA A 135 17.13 -8.41 -7.36
N ALA A 136 18.33 -7.83 -7.39
CA ALA A 136 19.38 -8.26 -8.29
C ALA A 136 19.48 -9.77 -8.10
N VAL A 137 19.07 -10.55 -9.09
CA VAL A 137 19.20 -12.01 -9.05
C VAL A 137 20.71 -12.28 -9.11
N PRO A 138 21.38 -12.66 -8.01
CA PRO A 138 22.79 -12.97 -8.08
C PRO A 138 22.86 -14.41 -8.60
N GLY A 139 23.06 -14.55 -9.91
CA GLY A 139 23.38 -15.84 -10.51
C GLY A 139 22.49 -16.22 -11.68
N LEU A 140 22.67 -15.55 -12.82
CA LEU A 140 22.70 -16.24 -14.11
C LEU A 140 23.51 -15.43 -15.14
N ALA A 141 24.75 -15.11 -14.79
CA ALA A 141 25.73 -14.59 -15.75
C ALA A 141 27.11 -15.13 -15.40
N ALA A 142 27.31 -16.43 -15.67
CA ALA A 142 28.64 -17.01 -15.77
C ALA A 142 28.56 -18.25 -16.66
N LYS A 143 28.48 -18.05 -17.97
CA LYS A 143 28.99 -19.01 -18.94
C LYS A 143 29.36 -18.27 -20.23
N GLU A 144 30.58 -17.73 -20.24
CA GLU A 144 31.40 -17.61 -21.44
C GLU A 144 32.84 -17.31 -21.02
N THR A 145 33.48 -18.32 -20.43
CA THR A 145 34.94 -18.39 -20.42
C THR A 145 35.36 -18.89 -21.79
N LEU A 146 35.63 -17.96 -22.70
CA LEU A 146 36.48 -18.19 -23.85
C LEU A 146 37.92 -18.34 -23.33
N ILE A 147 38.44 -19.57 -23.29
CA ILE A 147 39.88 -19.80 -23.37
C ILE A 147 40.10 -20.90 -24.42
N GLY A 148 40.75 -20.49 -25.50
CA GLY A 148 41.14 -21.34 -26.61
C GLY A 148 42.31 -22.26 -26.28
N ASP A 149 42.46 -23.19 -27.21
CA ASP A 149 43.65 -23.92 -27.61
C ASP A 149 44.36 -24.88 -26.65
N SER A 150 44.28 -26.14 -27.11
CA SER A 150 45.41 -26.99 -27.50
C SER A 150 45.75 -28.18 -26.61
N ALA A 151 45.64 -29.34 -27.28
CA ALA A 151 46.62 -30.42 -27.32
C ALA A 151 46.78 -31.37 -26.11
N SER A 152 46.42 -32.62 -26.43
CA SER A 152 47.23 -33.83 -26.26
C SER A 152 47.11 -34.67 -24.99
N ASP A 153 47.03 -35.97 -25.29
CA ASP A 153 47.53 -37.13 -24.57
C ASP A 153 46.73 -37.76 -23.41
N ARG A 154 46.05 -38.84 -23.82
CA ARG A 154 46.32 -40.23 -23.44
C ARG A 154 46.41 -40.61 -21.95
N HIS A 155 45.56 -41.61 -21.65
CA HIS A 155 45.82 -42.85 -20.91
C HIS A 155 45.59 -42.92 -19.38
N ARG A 156 44.72 -43.89 -19.02
CA ARG A 156 44.82 -44.87 -17.91
C ARG A 156 44.41 -44.38 -16.51
N ALA A 157 43.25 -44.76 -15.96
CA ALA A 157 42.83 -46.02 -15.31
C ALA A 157 43.24 -46.18 -13.84
N GLN A 158 42.28 -46.64 -13.02
CA GLN A 158 42.40 -47.33 -11.70
C GLN A 158 42.80 -46.43 -10.51
N ASP A 159 42.19 -46.45 -9.33
CA ASP A 159 41.34 -47.42 -8.60
C ASP A 159 40.26 -46.71 -7.76
#